data_AF-A0A8H7ZZJ7-F1
#
_entry.id   AF-A0A8H7ZZJ7-F1
#
_cell.length_a   1.000
_cell.length_b   1.000
_cell.length_c   1.000
_cell.angle_alpha   90.00
_cell.angle_beta   90.00
_cell.angle_gamma   90.00
#
_symmetry.space_group_name_H-M   'P 1'
#
loop_
_entity.id
_entity.type
_entity.pdbx_description
1 polymer ?
#
loop_
_entity_poly.entity_id
_entity_poly.type
_entity_poly.pdbx_seq_one_letter_code
_entity_poly.pdbx_strand_id
1 'polypeptide(L)'
;MLCAKLDPKYINVRLLIGKYIPNLTAIPFDVSKEYAQLVYDLTHAEQLNQILRSWDDEAFSTAAGQQELGYLILIELLAHQFASPVRWIETQDVLFRDFRVERLIEVGPSPVLCTMAARTLKVKYEAFDDALTHRRVQLVTTKHKREIYYGFEDAPAESAEAPADTAAPQSAAAASAPAPAPATAVTAAAPPRPAATSDILFVLVAHKLKKPLSEIAPSKSIKDLVGGKSTLQNEILGDLAAEFGNVLNDKAEELPLSDIAGALQESHSGSLGKISNGHVNKMISSKMPAGFGMGQVKAYLSSTYGLGPQRASGALLHGLVQEPASRLASEGEAKTWLDAVAKSYAVSVGIALGASAAEGQAGGTSFAVVAINSEEFDKHKLRLDTMVREQLESSARYLGVDLIGNGRVSLEKDAATALQEDLDEWLKEHGDKYGEGIRPQFTLQKARTFDSYWNLYYDMIFGKITKVDHELMNQCIHLMNRVDDAESLISFM
;
A
#
# COMPACT_ATOMS: atom_id res chain seq x y z
N MET A 1 39.66 -5.35 26.47
CA MET A 1 40.41 -4.36 25.65
C MET A 1 40.30 -4.75 24.19
N LEU A 2 40.14 -3.79 23.26
CA LEU A 2 40.03 -4.08 21.82
C LEU A 2 41.21 -4.92 21.29
N CYS A 3 42.38 -4.81 21.91
CA CYS A 3 43.59 -5.59 21.60
C CYS A 3 43.42 -7.11 21.73
N ALA A 4 42.41 -7.60 22.47
CA ALA A 4 42.11 -9.02 22.59
C ALA A 4 41.17 -9.54 21.48
N LYS A 5 40.54 -8.65 20.71
CA LYS A 5 39.56 -8.99 19.66
C LYS A 5 40.08 -8.75 18.24
N LEU A 6 41.09 -7.90 18.07
CA LEU A 6 41.77 -7.65 16.80
C LEU A 6 43.17 -8.24 16.88
N ASP A 7 43.56 -9.10 15.93
CA ASP A 7 44.93 -9.60 15.83
C ASP A 7 45.75 -8.67 14.92
N PRO A 8 46.95 -8.23 15.34
CA PRO A 8 47.86 -7.44 14.50
C PRO A 8 48.07 -7.97 13.09
N LYS A 9 47.98 -9.30 12.88
CA LYS A 9 48.20 -9.96 11.58
C LYS A 9 47.11 -9.69 10.56
N TYR A 10 45.90 -9.35 10.99
CA TYR A 10 44.76 -9.12 10.09
C TYR A 10 44.60 -7.65 9.68
N ILE A 11 45.41 -6.75 10.23
CA ILE A 11 45.38 -5.32 9.90
C ILE A 11 46.57 -5.03 9.00
N ASN A 12 46.38 -4.31 7.90
CA ASN A 12 47.48 -3.85 7.07
C ASN A 12 47.64 -2.33 7.25
N VAL A 13 48.57 -1.94 8.13
CA VAL A 13 48.77 -0.52 8.49
C VAL A 13 49.12 0.32 7.26
N ARG A 14 49.87 -0.23 6.31
CA ARG A 14 50.26 0.48 5.08
C ARG A 14 49.07 0.93 4.23
N LEU A 15 47.95 0.22 4.29
CA LEU A 15 46.74 0.60 3.56
C LEU A 15 45.95 1.71 4.27
N LEU A 16 46.22 1.96 5.55
CA LEU A 16 45.57 2.99 6.34
C LEU A 16 46.28 4.33 6.20
N ILE A 17 47.62 4.32 6.09
CA ILE A 17 48.43 5.53 5.98
C ILE A 17 47.96 6.39 4.80
N GLY A 18 47.62 7.65 5.10
CA GLY A 18 47.16 8.64 4.13
C GLY A 18 45.76 8.39 3.54
N LYS A 19 45.06 7.31 3.93
CA LYS A 19 43.75 6.93 3.37
C LYS A 19 42.64 6.90 4.42
N TYR A 20 42.95 6.47 5.63
CA TYR A 20 42.00 6.45 6.73
C TYR A 20 42.03 7.78 7.48
N ILE A 21 40.86 8.35 7.80
CA ILE A 21 40.75 9.58 8.60
C ILE A 21 39.94 9.23 9.86
N PRO A 22 40.58 9.11 11.04
CA PRO A 22 39.88 8.81 12.27
C PRO A 22 39.04 10.01 12.75
N ASN A 23 37.85 9.73 13.27
CA ASN A 23 36.94 10.76 13.80
C ASN A 23 37.55 11.60 14.93
N LEU A 24 38.52 11.04 15.67
CA LEU A 24 39.15 11.69 16.81
C LEU A 24 40.14 12.77 16.39
N THR A 25 40.93 12.52 15.34
CA THR A 25 42.01 13.40 14.91
C THR A 25 41.61 14.29 13.74
N ALA A 26 40.68 13.83 12.89
CA ALA A 26 40.27 14.49 11.64
C ALA A 26 41.43 14.82 10.68
N ILE A 27 42.53 14.07 10.78
CA ILE A 27 43.74 14.19 9.94
C ILE A 27 44.04 12.78 9.40
N PRO A 28 44.61 12.64 8.18
CA PRO A 28 44.95 11.34 7.63
C PRO A 28 45.84 10.53 8.58
N PHE A 29 45.54 9.25 8.70
CA PHE A 29 46.28 8.31 9.53
C PHE A 29 47.75 8.27 9.11
N ASP A 30 48.65 8.30 10.08
CA ASP A 30 50.09 8.25 9.87
C ASP A 30 50.78 7.51 11.04
N VAL A 31 52.01 7.05 10.82
CA VAL A 31 52.84 6.36 11.81
C VAL A 31 54.07 7.18 12.21
N SER A 32 54.05 8.48 11.93
CA SER A 32 55.08 9.42 12.34
C SER A 32 55.04 9.70 13.85
N LYS A 33 56.16 10.19 14.38
CA LYS A 33 56.28 10.59 15.78
C LYS A 33 55.31 11.71 16.12
N GLU A 34 55.13 12.65 15.21
CA GLU A 34 54.21 13.77 15.34
C GLU A 34 52.76 13.29 15.44
N TYR A 35 52.38 12.30 14.62
CA TYR A 35 51.03 11.72 14.69
C TYR A 35 50.81 10.94 15.98
N ALA A 36 51.79 10.14 16.40
CA ALA A 36 51.72 9.40 17.66
C ALA A 36 51.61 10.35 18.88
N GLN A 37 52.36 11.47 18.87
CA GLN A 37 52.26 12.51 19.88
C GLN A 37 50.87 13.16 19.90
N LEU A 38 50.33 13.50 18.72
CA LEU A 38 48.98 14.06 18.60
C LEU A 38 47.91 13.12 19.15
N VAL A 39 48.02 11.81 18.88
CA VAL A 39 47.09 10.82 19.43
C VAL A 39 47.26 10.71 20.94
N TYR A 40 48.48 10.72 21.47
CA TYR A 40 48.73 10.73 22.91
C TYR A 40 48.16 11.98 23.61
N ASP A 41 48.29 13.15 23.00
CA ASP A 41 47.76 14.40 23.56
C ASP A 41 46.22 14.37 23.66
N LEU A 42 45.56 13.58 22.81
CA LEU A 42 44.09 13.42 22.80
C LEU A 42 43.60 12.25 23.68
N THR A 43 44.34 11.14 23.74
CA THR A 43 43.91 9.92 24.45
C THR A 43 44.54 9.76 25.83
N HIS A 44 45.68 10.41 26.07
CA HIS A 44 46.54 10.21 27.23
C HIS A 44 46.92 8.74 27.50
N ALA A 45 46.95 7.91 26.44
CA ALA A 45 47.22 6.49 26.55
C ALA A 45 48.63 6.18 27.09
N GLU A 46 48.73 5.39 28.15
CA GLU A 46 50.01 5.05 28.79
C GLU A 46 50.96 4.26 27.88
N GLN A 47 50.42 3.40 27.01
CA GLN A 47 51.22 2.60 26.08
C GLN A 47 51.90 3.47 25.02
N LEU A 48 51.19 4.47 24.48
CA LEU A 48 51.77 5.46 23.57
C LEU A 48 52.83 6.32 24.28
N ASN A 49 52.61 6.70 25.54
CA ASN A 49 53.58 7.47 26.33
C ASN A 49 54.91 6.71 26.49
N GLN A 50 54.86 5.41 26.75
CA GLN A 50 56.06 4.58 26.88
C GLN A 50 56.86 4.53 25.57
N ILE A 51 56.17 4.36 24.44
CA ILE A 51 56.78 4.35 23.10
C ILE A 51 57.36 5.73 22.77
N LEU A 52 56.65 6.81 23.05
CA LEU A 52 57.12 8.19 22.79
C LEU A 52 58.36 8.56 23.62
N ARG A 53 58.45 8.07 24.86
CA ARG A 53 59.63 8.27 25.74
C ARG A 53 60.86 7.48 25.29
N SER A 54 60.64 6.33 24.66
CA SER A 54 61.68 5.41 24.17
C SER A 54 61.68 5.34 22.64
N TRP A 55 61.43 6.48 21.99
CA TRP A 55 61.28 6.52 20.54
C TRP A 55 62.58 6.17 19.83
N ASP A 56 62.53 5.13 19.01
CA ASP A 56 63.65 4.63 18.20
C ASP A 56 63.31 4.75 16.71
N ASP A 57 63.93 5.71 16.04
CA ASP A 57 63.71 6.00 14.62
C ASP A 57 64.13 4.81 13.73
N GLU A 58 65.16 4.04 14.11
CA GLU A 58 65.59 2.88 13.33
C GLU A 58 64.59 1.73 13.48
N ALA A 59 64.11 1.46 14.69
CA ALA A 59 63.12 0.40 14.94
C ALA A 59 61.80 0.65 14.20
N PHE A 60 61.28 1.88 14.25
CA PHE A 60 60.02 2.27 13.60
C PHE A 60 60.17 2.65 12.13
N SER A 61 61.38 2.64 11.57
CA SER A 61 61.60 2.68 10.12
C SER A 61 61.38 1.31 9.45
N THR A 62 61.44 0.21 10.21
CA THR A 62 61.24 -1.14 9.68
C THR A 62 59.76 -1.46 9.44
N ALA A 63 59.48 -2.31 8.45
CA ALA A 63 58.11 -2.71 8.11
C ALA A 63 57.36 -3.37 9.30
N ALA A 64 58.07 -4.13 10.13
CA ALA A 64 57.50 -4.77 11.31
C ALA A 64 57.23 -3.75 12.43
N GLY A 65 58.16 -2.81 12.66
CA GLY A 65 57.97 -1.74 13.65
C GLY A 65 56.83 -0.79 13.28
N GLN A 66 56.71 -0.39 12.02
CA GLN A 66 55.58 0.42 11.54
C GLN A 66 54.23 -0.28 11.71
N GLN A 67 54.21 -1.60 11.48
CA GLN A 67 53.01 -2.40 11.62
C GLN A 67 52.58 -2.49 13.09
N GLU A 68 53.52 -2.70 14.01
CA GLU A 68 53.25 -2.74 15.46
C GLU A 68 52.78 -1.37 15.98
N LEU A 69 53.49 -0.31 15.63
CA LEU A 69 53.15 1.05 16.02
C LEU A 69 51.78 1.49 15.47
N GLY A 70 51.55 1.29 14.17
CA GLY A 70 50.28 1.66 13.55
C GLY A 70 49.10 0.84 14.06
N TYR A 71 49.30 -0.43 14.39
CA TYR A 71 48.29 -1.25 15.05
C TYR A 71 47.90 -0.65 16.42
N LEU A 72 48.90 -0.27 17.22
CA LEU A 72 48.67 0.32 18.54
C LEU A 72 47.96 1.67 18.45
N ILE A 73 48.40 2.56 17.55
CA ILE A 73 47.74 3.84 17.28
C ILE A 73 46.28 3.62 16.86
N LEU A 74 46.02 2.68 15.94
CA LEU A 74 44.66 2.38 15.47
C LEU A 74 43.76 1.89 16.61
N ILE A 75 44.27 1.04 17.49
CA ILE A 75 43.50 0.56 18.63
C ILE A 75 43.15 1.70 19.58
N GLU A 76 44.12 2.56 19.89
CA GLU A 76 43.89 3.68 20.80
C GLU A 76 42.86 4.66 20.24
N LEU A 77 42.94 4.92 18.92
CA LEU A 77 41.95 5.73 18.20
C LEU A 77 40.54 5.12 18.31
N LEU A 78 40.39 3.82 18.02
CA LEU A 78 39.09 3.14 18.07
C LEU A 78 38.54 3.02 19.49
N ALA A 79 39.41 2.79 20.49
CA ALA A 79 39.02 2.69 21.88
C ALA A 79 38.45 4.02 22.40
N HIS A 80 39.12 5.14 22.08
CA HIS A 80 38.72 6.46 22.54
C HIS A 80 37.64 7.12 21.67
N GLN A 81 37.43 6.64 20.44
CA GLN A 81 36.39 7.15 19.53
C GLN A 81 34.98 7.10 20.13
N PHE A 82 34.67 6.08 20.95
CA PHE A 82 33.33 5.95 21.55
C PHE A 82 33.04 7.03 22.62
N ALA A 83 34.08 7.51 23.30
CA ALA A 83 33.96 8.46 24.41
C ALA A 83 34.33 9.91 24.03
N SER A 84 34.63 10.16 22.76
CA SER A 84 35.12 11.46 22.27
C SER A 84 34.19 12.05 21.22
N PRO A 85 34.12 13.39 21.09
CA PRO A 85 33.29 14.03 20.08
C PRO A 85 33.79 13.71 18.65
N VAL A 86 32.85 13.55 17.73
CA VAL A 86 33.15 13.26 16.32
C VAL A 86 33.46 14.55 15.57
N ARG A 87 34.70 14.68 15.08
CA ARG A 87 35.19 15.87 14.36
C ARG A 87 34.87 15.84 12.86
N TRP A 88 33.58 15.75 12.53
CA TRP A 88 33.13 15.54 11.15
C TRP A 88 33.29 16.76 10.25
N ILE A 89 33.24 17.98 10.82
CA ILE A 89 33.41 19.22 10.05
C ILE A 89 34.83 19.30 9.50
N GLU A 90 35.83 19.11 10.36
CA GLU A 90 37.24 19.12 9.97
C GLU A 90 37.57 17.96 9.02
N THR A 91 36.97 16.78 9.25
CA THR A 91 37.11 15.63 8.35
C THR A 91 36.61 15.96 6.93
N GLN A 92 35.45 16.62 6.81
CA GLN A 92 34.95 17.06 5.51
C GLN A 92 35.85 18.11 4.85
N ASP A 93 36.41 19.03 5.64
CA ASP A 93 37.34 20.03 5.12
C ASP A 93 38.60 19.34 4.55
N VAL A 94 39.16 18.34 5.22
CA VAL A 94 40.29 17.54 4.68
C VAL A 94 39.90 16.80 3.39
N LEU A 95 38.72 16.17 3.35
CA LEU A 95 38.23 15.46 2.15
C LEU A 95 38.05 16.40 0.94
N PHE A 96 37.48 17.59 1.15
CA PHE A 96 37.14 18.48 0.04
C PHE A 96 38.27 19.43 -0.35
N ARG A 97 39.07 19.91 0.61
CA ARG A 97 40.17 20.86 0.38
C ARG A 97 41.48 20.17 0.00
N ASP A 98 41.90 19.21 0.82
CA ASP A 98 43.25 18.63 0.72
C ASP A 98 43.27 17.46 -0.27
N PHE A 99 42.33 16.51 -0.13
CA PHE A 99 42.21 15.38 -1.05
C PHE A 99 41.42 15.68 -2.32
N ARG A 100 40.69 16.80 -2.36
CA ARG A 100 39.88 17.22 -3.52
C ARG A 100 39.01 16.09 -4.09
N VAL A 101 38.32 15.37 -3.20
CA VAL A 101 37.52 14.21 -3.61
C VAL A 101 36.43 14.64 -4.61
N GLU A 102 36.44 14.00 -5.78
CA GLU A 102 35.42 14.17 -6.83
C GLU A 102 34.20 13.28 -6.60
N ARG A 103 34.40 12.07 -6.06
CA ARG A 103 33.32 11.10 -5.83
C ARG A 103 33.26 10.71 -4.35
N LEU A 104 32.26 11.24 -3.65
CA LEU A 104 31.97 10.85 -2.27
C LEU A 104 30.93 9.73 -2.27
N ILE A 105 31.29 8.55 -1.77
CA ILE A 105 30.40 7.39 -1.71
C ILE A 105 30.07 7.07 -0.25
N GLU A 106 28.81 7.25 0.14
CA GLU A 106 28.30 6.86 1.45
C GLU A 106 27.85 5.39 1.43
N VAL A 107 28.45 4.60 2.32
CA VAL A 107 28.05 3.21 2.58
C VAL A 107 27.19 3.17 3.84
N GLY A 108 25.88 3.13 3.65
CA GLY A 108 24.90 3.11 4.73
C GLY A 108 23.48 2.85 4.23
N PRO A 109 22.52 2.59 5.14
CA PRO A 109 21.13 2.33 4.78
C PRO A 109 20.39 3.58 4.29
N SER A 110 20.79 4.76 4.74
CA SER A 110 20.16 6.04 4.42
C SER A 110 21.20 7.11 4.05
N PRO A 111 20.84 8.17 3.30
CA PRO A 111 21.77 9.14 2.75
C PRO A 111 22.10 10.28 3.75
N VAL A 112 22.56 9.96 4.95
CA VAL A 112 22.74 10.95 6.02
C VAL A 112 24.02 11.76 5.80
N LEU A 113 25.15 11.09 5.59
CA LEU A 113 26.45 11.73 5.42
C LEU A 113 26.56 12.49 4.10
N CYS A 114 25.97 11.97 3.02
CA CYS A 114 25.85 12.71 1.76
C CYS A 114 25.02 13.98 1.93
N THR A 115 23.91 13.95 2.69
CA THR A 115 23.12 15.17 2.95
C THR A 115 23.93 16.22 3.71
N MET A 116 24.73 15.79 4.70
CA MET A 116 25.64 16.69 5.41
C MET A 116 26.72 17.26 4.48
N ALA A 117 27.33 16.42 3.65
CA ALA A 117 28.33 16.82 2.67
C ALA A 117 27.79 17.82 1.64
N ALA A 118 26.57 17.62 1.12
CA ALA A 118 25.89 18.55 0.23
C ALA A 118 25.74 19.93 0.84
N ARG A 119 25.35 20.00 2.12
CA ARG A 119 25.23 21.27 2.83
C ARG A 119 26.58 21.96 2.98
N THR A 120 27.63 21.24 3.36
CA THR A 120 28.98 21.80 3.53
C THR A 120 29.55 22.31 2.21
N LEU A 121 29.40 21.55 1.12
CA LEU A 121 29.87 21.95 -0.21
C LEU A 121 29.17 23.23 -0.67
N LYS A 122 27.84 23.29 -0.53
CA LYS A 122 27.07 24.48 -0.87
C LYS A 122 27.47 25.72 -0.06
N VAL A 123 27.75 25.56 1.24
CA VAL A 123 28.06 26.70 2.12
C VAL A 123 29.50 27.19 1.95
N LYS A 124 30.48 26.29 1.81
CA LYS A 124 31.90 26.64 1.87
C LYS A 124 32.65 26.54 0.54
N TYR A 125 32.25 25.63 -0.34
CA TYR A 125 33.09 25.20 -1.47
C TYR A 125 32.47 25.48 -2.85
N GLU A 126 31.22 25.94 -2.94
CA GLU A 126 30.54 26.23 -4.22
C GLU A 126 31.35 27.19 -5.10
N ALA A 127 31.75 28.35 -4.58
CA ALA A 127 32.56 29.31 -5.33
C ALA A 127 33.97 28.79 -5.69
N PHE A 128 34.54 27.91 -4.86
CA PHE A 128 35.86 27.31 -5.10
C PHE A 128 35.81 26.24 -6.19
N ASP A 129 34.79 25.38 -6.14
CA ASP A 129 34.55 24.35 -7.13
C ASP A 129 34.18 24.96 -8.49
N ASP A 130 33.39 26.04 -8.51
CA ASP A 130 33.06 26.78 -9.73
C ASP A 130 34.31 27.41 -10.38
N ALA A 131 35.18 28.04 -9.58
CA ALA A 131 36.41 28.67 -10.07
C ALA A 131 37.40 27.65 -10.66
N LEU A 132 37.40 26.42 -10.14
CA LEU A 132 38.29 25.34 -10.59
C LEU A 132 37.62 24.37 -11.56
N THR A 133 36.38 24.62 -11.98
CA THR A 133 35.56 23.69 -12.78
C THR A 133 35.52 22.26 -12.20
N HIS A 134 35.58 22.18 -10.87
CA HIS A 134 35.76 20.92 -10.15
C HIS A 134 34.39 20.28 -9.86
N ARG A 135 34.03 19.26 -10.65
CA ARG A 135 32.72 18.60 -10.52
C ARG A 135 32.75 17.51 -9.45
N ARG A 136 31.94 17.67 -8.41
CA ARG A 136 31.77 16.65 -7.36
C ARG A 136 30.45 15.90 -7.49
N VAL A 137 30.47 14.60 -7.20
CA VAL A 137 29.31 13.70 -7.22
C VAL A 137 29.21 12.98 -5.88
N GLN A 138 28.01 12.95 -5.32
CA GLN A 138 27.70 12.29 -4.06
C GLN A 138 26.81 11.08 -4.35
N LEU A 139 27.27 9.90 -3.95
CA LEU A 139 26.62 8.62 -4.22
C LEU A 139 26.34 7.90 -2.90
N VAL A 140 25.26 7.12 -2.86
CA VAL A 140 24.80 6.42 -1.65
C VAL A 140 24.45 5.01 -2.07
N THR A 141 24.96 4.00 -1.35
CA THR A 141 24.83 2.58 -1.76
C THR A 141 23.38 2.11 -1.93
N THR A 142 22.41 2.71 -1.23
CA THR A 142 20.99 2.33 -1.36
C THR A 142 20.30 2.94 -2.58
N LYS A 143 20.67 4.17 -2.96
CA LYS A 143 20.02 4.92 -4.05
C LYS A 143 20.77 4.82 -5.37
N HIS A 144 22.09 4.85 -5.33
CA HIS A 144 22.96 5.05 -6.50
C HIS A 144 23.77 3.79 -6.84
N LYS A 145 23.12 2.62 -6.79
CA LYS A 145 23.80 1.34 -7.07
C LYS A 145 24.38 1.30 -8.49
N ARG A 146 23.62 1.80 -9.47
CA ARG A 146 24.01 1.77 -10.88
C ARG A 146 25.30 2.54 -11.11
N GLU A 147 25.40 3.75 -10.57
CA GLU A 147 26.56 4.64 -10.72
C GLU A 147 27.78 4.18 -9.93
N ILE A 148 27.57 3.53 -8.77
CA ILE A 148 28.65 2.96 -7.95
C ILE A 148 29.24 1.71 -8.62
N TYR A 149 28.39 0.81 -9.13
CA TYR A 149 28.82 -0.44 -9.77
C TYR A 149 29.12 -0.29 -11.27
N TYR A 150 29.09 0.93 -11.80
CA TYR A 150 29.33 1.22 -13.22
C TYR A 150 28.43 0.40 -14.15
N GLY A 151 27.20 0.08 -13.71
CA GLY A 151 26.21 -0.67 -14.47
C GLY A 151 25.48 0.20 -15.48
N PHE A 152 26.22 0.99 -16.25
CA PHE A 152 25.65 1.72 -17.36
C PHE A 152 25.32 0.71 -18.45
N GLU A 153 24.03 0.53 -18.76
CA GLU A 153 23.62 -0.15 -19.99
C GLU A 153 24.35 0.53 -21.14
N ASP A 154 25.20 -0.21 -21.85
CA ASP A 154 25.80 0.25 -23.08
C ASP A 154 24.66 0.70 -24.01
N ALA A 155 24.63 1.99 -24.33
CA ALA A 155 23.87 2.47 -25.48
C ALA A 155 24.34 1.68 -26.72
N PRO A 156 23.43 1.36 -27.66
CA PRO A 156 23.60 0.25 -28.59
C PRO A 156 24.85 0.48 -29.45
N ALA A 157 25.86 -0.34 -29.23
CA ALA A 157 26.97 -0.47 -30.16
C ALA A 157 26.44 -1.17 -31.42
N GLU A 158 26.48 -0.44 -32.53
CA GLU A 158 26.47 -1.03 -33.86
C GLU A 158 27.47 -2.20 -33.92
N SER A 159 26.97 -3.34 -34.38
CA SER A 159 27.70 -4.42 -35.06
C SER A 159 29.11 -4.74 -34.56
N ALA A 160 29.21 -5.78 -33.73
CA ALA A 160 30.36 -6.68 -33.76
C ALA A 160 29.91 -8.10 -33.42
N GLU A 161 30.27 -9.02 -34.31
CA GLU A 161 29.89 -10.42 -34.36
C GLU A 161 30.24 -11.19 -33.07
N ALA A 162 29.32 -12.06 -32.64
CA ALA A 162 29.65 -13.20 -31.79
C ALA A 162 29.92 -14.42 -32.69
N PRO A 163 30.96 -15.24 -32.43
CA PRO A 163 31.26 -16.41 -33.23
C PRO A 163 30.24 -17.52 -32.98
N ALA A 164 29.84 -18.15 -34.07
CA ALA A 164 28.90 -19.27 -34.13
C ALA A 164 29.51 -20.55 -33.55
N ASP A 165 28.69 -21.30 -32.80
CA ASP A 165 28.87 -22.73 -32.60
C ASP A 165 27.94 -23.49 -33.55
N THR A 166 28.52 -24.51 -34.18
CA THR A 166 28.07 -25.23 -35.36
C THR A 166 26.89 -26.17 -35.13
N ALA A 167 25.90 -26.13 -36.03
CA ALA A 167 25.09 -27.30 -36.41
C ALA A 167 24.67 -27.20 -37.90
N ALA A 168 24.99 -28.24 -38.67
CA ALA A 168 24.85 -28.36 -40.12
C ALA A 168 23.43 -28.89 -40.53
N PRO A 169 23.06 -28.97 -41.83
CA PRO A 169 21.83 -28.35 -42.33
C PRO A 169 20.80 -29.34 -42.90
N GLN A 170 19.51 -28.98 -42.91
CA GLN A 170 18.54 -29.53 -43.86
C GLN A 170 17.48 -28.52 -44.34
N SER A 171 17.47 -28.35 -45.67
CA SER A 171 16.39 -28.06 -46.61
C SER A 171 15.52 -26.80 -46.45
N ALA A 172 15.69 -25.89 -47.42
CA ALA A 172 14.77 -24.80 -47.73
C ALA A 172 13.49 -25.28 -48.46
N ALA A 173 12.36 -24.67 -48.13
CA ALA A 173 11.18 -24.59 -48.98
C ALA A 173 10.53 -23.20 -48.84
N ALA A 174 9.99 -22.72 -49.95
CA ALA A 174 9.74 -21.32 -50.26
C ALA A 174 8.55 -20.64 -49.54
N ALA A 175 8.71 -19.33 -49.40
CA ALA A 175 7.74 -18.23 -49.38
C ALA A 175 6.22 -18.54 -49.43
N SER A 176 5.50 -17.97 -48.45
CA SER A 176 4.22 -17.28 -48.68
C SER A 176 3.93 -16.29 -47.55
N ALA A 177 3.67 -15.03 -47.90
CA ALA A 177 3.20 -13.99 -46.99
C ALA A 177 1.81 -14.36 -46.40
N PRO A 178 1.53 -14.12 -45.10
CA PRO A 178 0.17 -14.14 -44.61
C PRO A 178 -0.50 -12.80 -44.90
N ALA A 179 -1.59 -12.88 -45.66
CA ALA A 179 -2.61 -11.86 -45.84
C ALA A 179 -3.19 -11.40 -44.48
N PRO A 180 -3.74 -10.17 -44.39
CA PRO A 180 -4.32 -9.65 -43.15
C PRO A 180 -5.47 -10.56 -42.69
N ALA A 181 -5.39 -10.99 -41.43
CA ALA A 181 -6.43 -11.78 -40.80
C ALA A 181 -7.74 -10.97 -40.75
N PRO A 182 -8.89 -11.57 -41.09
CA PRO A 182 -10.18 -10.92 -40.98
C PRO A 182 -10.48 -10.64 -39.50
N ALA A 183 -10.99 -9.44 -39.22
CA ALA A 183 -11.42 -9.04 -37.90
C ALA A 183 -12.46 -10.03 -37.38
N THR A 184 -12.08 -10.84 -36.40
CA THR A 184 -13.01 -11.63 -35.59
C THR A 184 -13.88 -10.67 -34.79
N ALA A 185 -15.18 -10.70 -35.03
CA ALA A 185 -16.17 -10.03 -34.21
C ALA A 185 -16.04 -10.55 -32.76
N VAL A 186 -15.58 -9.68 -31.86
CA VAL A 186 -15.51 -9.98 -30.44
C VAL A 186 -16.90 -9.74 -29.85
N THR A 187 -17.68 -10.80 -29.68
CA THR A 187 -18.94 -10.82 -28.93
C THR A 187 -18.73 -11.09 -27.44
N ALA A 188 -17.50 -10.98 -26.94
CA ALA A 188 -17.20 -11.11 -25.52
C ALA A 188 -17.32 -9.74 -24.83
N ALA A 189 -18.19 -9.64 -23.83
CA ALA A 189 -18.25 -8.49 -22.92
C ALA A 189 -16.84 -8.15 -22.43
N ALA A 190 -16.44 -6.89 -22.57
CA ALA A 190 -15.09 -6.46 -22.19
C ALA A 190 -14.83 -6.82 -20.72
N PRO A 191 -13.66 -7.39 -20.37
CA PRO A 191 -13.38 -7.87 -19.02
C PRO A 191 -13.60 -6.75 -18.01
N PRO A 192 -14.20 -7.01 -16.84
CA PRO A 192 -14.46 -5.99 -15.84
C PRO A 192 -13.14 -5.35 -15.40
N ARG A 193 -13.06 -4.02 -15.49
CA ARG A 193 -11.92 -3.24 -14.99
C ARG A 193 -12.48 -1.99 -14.29
N PRO A 194 -12.09 -1.72 -13.04
CA PRO A 194 -12.34 -0.43 -12.39
C PRO A 194 -11.74 0.73 -13.22
N ALA A 195 -12.25 1.94 -13.03
CA ALA A 195 -11.63 3.12 -13.63
C ALA A 195 -10.22 3.30 -13.03
N ALA A 196 -9.24 3.67 -13.85
CA ALA A 196 -7.91 3.96 -13.32
C ALA A 196 -7.99 5.22 -12.44
N THR A 197 -7.26 5.25 -11.33
CA THR A 197 -7.30 6.38 -10.40
C THR A 197 -6.81 7.68 -11.08
N SER A 198 -5.88 7.55 -12.03
CA SER A 198 -5.47 8.63 -12.94
C SER A 198 -6.63 9.23 -13.72
N ASP A 199 -7.52 8.39 -14.26
CA ASP A 199 -8.63 8.83 -15.10
C ASP A 199 -9.66 9.61 -14.27
N ILE A 200 -9.92 9.15 -13.05
CA ILE A 200 -10.79 9.85 -12.09
C ILE A 200 -10.20 11.22 -11.75
N LEU A 201 -8.90 11.29 -11.42
CA LEU A 201 -8.21 12.53 -11.12
C LEU A 201 -8.28 13.51 -12.30
N PHE A 202 -7.85 13.10 -13.49
CA PHE A 202 -7.80 13.98 -14.66
C PHE A 202 -9.18 14.48 -15.08
N VAL A 203 -10.19 13.61 -15.06
CA VAL A 203 -11.57 13.98 -15.40
C VAL A 203 -12.15 14.99 -14.41
N LEU A 204 -11.93 14.81 -13.10
CA LEU A 204 -12.42 15.76 -12.10
C LEU A 204 -11.78 17.13 -12.26
N VAL A 205 -10.46 17.17 -12.49
CA VAL A 205 -9.75 18.43 -12.75
C VAL A 205 -10.23 19.08 -14.07
N ALA A 206 -10.43 18.29 -15.13
CA ALA A 206 -10.95 18.75 -16.43
C ALA A 206 -12.34 19.36 -16.31
N HIS A 207 -13.24 18.65 -15.65
CA HIS A 207 -14.61 19.07 -15.43
C HIS A 207 -14.66 20.37 -14.60
N LYS A 208 -13.85 20.49 -13.55
CA LYS A 208 -13.79 21.71 -12.73
C LYS A 208 -13.22 22.91 -13.48
N LEU A 209 -12.21 22.70 -14.32
CA LEU A 209 -11.60 23.74 -15.16
C LEU A 209 -12.42 24.08 -16.42
N LYS A 210 -13.46 23.29 -16.74
CA LYS A 210 -14.24 23.38 -17.98
C LYS A 210 -13.36 23.31 -19.23
N LYS A 211 -12.36 22.43 -19.21
CA LYS A 211 -11.43 22.20 -20.32
C LYS A 211 -11.55 20.76 -20.82
N PRO A 212 -11.28 20.50 -22.11
CA PRO A 212 -11.22 19.14 -22.61
C PRO A 212 -10.06 18.37 -21.96
N LEU A 213 -10.18 17.05 -21.87
CA LEU A 213 -9.16 16.18 -21.25
C LEU A 213 -7.79 16.30 -21.94
N SER A 214 -7.77 16.61 -23.24
CA SER A 214 -6.55 16.81 -24.03
C SER A 214 -5.73 18.05 -23.62
N GLU A 215 -6.34 19.04 -22.96
CA GLU A 215 -5.63 20.24 -22.49
C GLU A 215 -4.98 20.05 -21.10
N ILE A 216 -5.32 18.97 -20.40
CA ILE A 216 -4.71 18.61 -19.12
C ILE A 216 -3.48 17.74 -19.38
N ALA A 217 -2.33 18.38 -19.36
CA ALA A 217 -1.06 17.67 -19.42
C ALA A 217 -0.76 16.99 -18.05
N PRO A 218 -0.40 15.70 -18.03
CA PRO A 218 -0.13 14.97 -16.77
C PRO A 218 1.09 15.52 -16.02
N SER A 219 2.00 16.20 -16.72
CA SER A 219 3.21 16.80 -16.16
C SER A 219 2.98 18.16 -15.48
N LYS A 220 1.81 18.78 -15.63
CA LYS A 220 1.50 20.08 -15.00
C LYS A 220 0.96 19.87 -13.59
N SER A 221 1.22 20.84 -12.71
CA SER A 221 0.63 20.88 -11.37
C SER A 221 -0.77 21.51 -11.38
N ILE A 222 -1.55 21.30 -10.31
CA ILE A 222 -2.85 21.97 -10.13
C ILE A 222 -2.65 23.49 -10.10
N LYS A 223 -1.60 23.97 -9.42
CA LYS A 223 -1.26 25.40 -9.33
C LYS A 223 -1.04 26.03 -10.71
N ASP A 224 -0.33 25.33 -11.60
CA ASP A 224 -0.08 25.81 -12.97
C ASP A 224 -1.34 25.81 -13.84
N LEU A 225 -2.20 24.80 -13.68
CA LEU A 225 -3.43 24.67 -14.46
C LEU A 225 -4.48 25.73 -14.10
N VAL A 226 -4.49 26.17 -12.85
CA VAL A 226 -5.43 27.16 -12.33
C VAL A 226 -4.98 28.61 -12.59
N GLY A 227 -3.70 28.82 -12.92
CA GLY A 227 -3.18 30.13 -13.34
C GLY A 227 -3.28 31.21 -12.26
N GLY A 228 -3.02 30.85 -10.99
CA GLY A 228 -3.01 31.79 -9.85
C GLY A 228 -4.38 32.09 -9.22
N LYS A 229 -5.48 31.48 -9.69
CA LYS A 229 -6.80 31.60 -9.04
C LYS A 229 -6.88 30.71 -7.79
N SER A 230 -6.35 31.20 -6.66
CA SER A 230 -6.26 30.44 -5.41
C SER A 230 -7.60 29.87 -4.90
N THR A 231 -8.73 30.53 -5.16
CA THR A 231 -10.06 30.00 -4.80
C THR A 231 -10.37 28.70 -5.53
N LEU A 232 -10.15 28.66 -6.85
CA LEU A 232 -10.42 27.50 -7.68
C LEU A 232 -9.44 26.35 -7.36
N GLN A 233 -8.20 26.68 -6.99
CA GLN A 233 -7.22 25.72 -6.51
C GLN A 233 -7.71 25.02 -5.23
N ASN A 234 -8.16 25.78 -4.22
CA ASN A 234 -8.64 25.21 -2.96
C ASN A 234 -9.92 24.39 -3.15
N GLU A 235 -10.79 24.80 -4.09
CA GLU A 235 -11.96 23.99 -4.46
C GLU A 235 -11.56 22.65 -5.08
N ILE A 236 -10.58 22.63 -5.99
CA ILE A 236 -10.08 21.37 -6.57
C ILE A 236 -9.51 20.48 -5.48
N LEU A 237 -8.66 21.01 -4.60
CA LEU A 237 -8.08 20.22 -3.51
C LEU A 237 -9.15 19.68 -2.55
N GLY A 238 -10.15 20.48 -2.23
CA GLY A 238 -11.29 20.04 -1.41
C GLY A 238 -12.12 18.94 -2.07
N ASP A 239 -12.38 19.08 -3.37
CA ASP A 239 -13.09 18.06 -4.17
C ASP A 239 -12.26 16.76 -4.24
N LEU A 240 -10.94 16.83 -4.44
CA LEU A 240 -10.07 15.67 -4.48
C LEU A 240 -9.93 14.98 -3.10
N ALA A 241 -9.88 15.75 -2.01
CA ALA A 241 -9.86 15.21 -0.65
C ALA A 241 -11.19 14.51 -0.30
N ALA A 242 -12.32 15.06 -0.75
CA ALA A 242 -13.62 14.42 -0.57
C ALA A 242 -13.82 13.17 -1.45
N GLU A 243 -13.11 13.08 -2.57
CA GLU A 243 -13.15 11.94 -3.48
C GLU A 243 -12.25 10.79 -3.01
N PHE A 244 -10.98 11.09 -2.71
CA PHE A 244 -9.95 10.09 -2.44
C PHE A 244 -9.59 9.95 -0.95
N GLY A 245 -10.16 10.77 -0.07
CA GLY A 245 -9.80 10.85 1.34
C GLY A 245 -8.55 11.71 1.60
N ASN A 246 -8.03 11.67 2.82
CA ASN A 246 -6.93 12.52 3.27
C ASN A 246 -5.54 12.03 2.83
N VAL A 247 -5.44 11.41 1.66
CA VAL A 247 -4.20 10.81 1.09
C VAL A 247 -3.33 11.87 0.39
N LEU A 248 -3.86 13.07 0.17
CA LEU A 248 -3.13 14.17 -0.45
C LEU A 248 -2.13 14.76 0.56
N ASN A 249 -0.84 14.63 0.25
CA ASN A 249 0.26 15.20 1.06
C ASN A 249 0.13 16.71 1.23
N ASP A 250 0.73 17.23 2.30
CA ASP A 250 0.91 18.67 2.53
C ASP A 250 1.73 19.23 1.34
N LYS A 251 1.09 20.02 0.45
CA LYS A 251 1.56 20.49 -0.88
C LYS A 251 1.23 19.65 -2.12
N ALA A 252 0.13 18.91 -2.14
CA ALA A 252 -0.35 18.24 -3.36
C ALA A 252 -0.56 19.19 -4.55
N GLU A 253 -0.80 20.49 -4.32
CA GLU A 253 -0.99 21.50 -5.36
C GLU A 253 0.24 21.80 -6.23
N GLU A 254 1.45 21.54 -5.74
CA GLU A 254 2.71 21.83 -6.44
C GLU A 254 3.27 20.62 -7.18
N LEU A 255 2.73 19.42 -6.90
CA LEU A 255 3.15 18.19 -7.55
C LEU A 255 2.52 18.03 -8.94
N PRO A 256 3.22 17.40 -9.88
CA PRO A 256 2.64 16.97 -11.15
C PRO A 256 1.43 16.06 -10.92
N LEU A 257 0.39 16.19 -11.75
CA LEU A 257 -0.78 15.34 -11.64
C LEU A 257 -0.46 13.83 -11.83
N SER A 258 0.59 13.48 -12.59
CA SER A 258 1.08 12.10 -12.70
C SER A 258 1.54 11.51 -11.36
N ASP A 259 2.20 12.31 -10.54
CA ASP A 259 2.79 11.87 -9.29
C ASP A 259 1.69 11.75 -8.23
N ILE A 260 0.73 12.68 -8.25
CA ILE A 260 -0.51 12.59 -7.46
C ILE A 260 -1.29 11.33 -7.85
N ALA A 261 -1.46 11.05 -9.14
CA ALA A 261 -2.13 9.84 -9.60
C ALA A 261 -1.41 8.57 -9.13
N GLY A 262 -0.08 8.54 -9.18
CA GLY A 262 0.74 7.42 -8.68
C GLY A 262 0.53 7.19 -7.18
N ALA A 263 0.59 8.24 -6.37
CA ALA A 263 0.37 8.15 -4.92
C ALA A 263 -1.06 7.68 -4.58
N LEU A 264 -2.06 8.15 -5.31
CA LEU A 264 -3.45 7.76 -5.11
C LEU A 264 -3.73 6.31 -5.58
N GLN A 265 -2.99 5.82 -6.58
CA GLN A 265 -3.17 4.48 -7.13
C GLN A 265 -2.86 3.36 -6.10
N GLU A 266 -1.98 3.63 -5.12
CA GLU A 266 -1.64 2.67 -4.06
C GLU A 266 -2.75 2.52 -3.01
N SER A 267 -3.55 3.58 -2.80
CA SER A 267 -4.56 3.63 -1.74
C SER A 267 -6.01 3.45 -2.24
N HIS A 268 -6.24 3.62 -3.54
CA HIS A 268 -7.59 3.70 -4.11
C HIS A 268 -7.95 2.49 -5.00
N SER A 269 -9.16 1.94 -4.80
CA SER A 269 -9.65 0.72 -5.47
C SER A 269 -10.19 0.93 -6.89
N GLY A 270 -10.23 2.17 -7.38
CA GLY A 270 -10.77 2.54 -8.70
C GLY A 270 -12.29 2.64 -8.77
N SER A 271 -12.99 2.59 -7.62
CA SER A 271 -14.42 2.88 -7.51
C SER A 271 -14.67 4.39 -7.53
N LEU A 272 -15.80 4.83 -8.10
CA LEU A 272 -16.21 6.23 -8.00
C LEU A 272 -16.53 6.60 -6.55
N GLY A 273 -15.96 7.70 -6.05
CA GLY A 273 -16.19 8.28 -4.73
C GLY A 273 -17.39 9.21 -4.69
N LYS A 274 -17.47 10.04 -3.64
CA LYS A 274 -18.63 10.90 -3.36
C LYS A 274 -18.82 11.99 -4.40
N ILE A 275 -17.73 12.63 -4.82
CA ILE A 275 -17.75 13.78 -5.73
C ILE A 275 -18.01 13.32 -7.15
N SER A 276 -17.31 12.29 -7.64
CA SER A 276 -17.53 11.76 -8.99
C SER A 276 -18.93 11.19 -9.17
N ASN A 277 -19.45 10.39 -8.22
CA ASN A 277 -20.84 9.93 -8.27
C ASN A 277 -21.83 11.09 -8.20
N GLY A 278 -21.56 12.10 -7.37
CA GLY A 278 -22.38 13.30 -7.27
C GLY A 278 -22.49 14.04 -8.61
N HIS A 279 -21.38 14.24 -9.30
CA HIS A 279 -21.35 14.87 -10.61
C HIS A 279 -22.04 14.02 -11.68
N VAL A 280 -21.79 12.71 -11.72
CA VAL A 280 -22.42 11.81 -12.69
C VAL A 280 -23.94 11.78 -12.49
N ASN A 281 -24.42 11.69 -11.24
CA ASN A 281 -25.85 11.72 -10.94
C ASN A 281 -26.49 13.07 -11.31
N LYS A 282 -25.78 14.19 -11.07
CA LYS A 282 -26.23 15.53 -11.46
C LYS A 282 -26.28 15.70 -12.98
N MET A 283 -25.28 15.20 -13.71
CA MET A 283 -25.26 15.20 -15.17
C MET A 283 -26.47 14.45 -15.72
N ILE A 284 -26.70 13.21 -15.26
CA ILE A 284 -27.83 12.41 -15.74
C ILE A 284 -29.16 13.07 -15.40
N SER A 285 -29.39 13.49 -14.16
CA SER A 285 -30.66 14.11 -13.75
C SER A 285 -30.96 15.45 -14.44
N SER A 286 -29.93 16.26 -14.73
CA SER A 286 -30.11 17.59 -15.32
C SER A 286 -30.11 17.60 -16.84
N LYS A 287 -29.36 16.70 -17.50
CA LYS A 287 -29.14 16.71 -18.95
C LYS A 287 -29.94 15.65 -19.71
N MET A 288 -30.38 14.58 -19.06
CA MET A 288 -31.17 13.55 -19.73
C MET A 288 -32.65 13.95 -19.87
N PRO A 289 -33.35 13.41 -20.90
CA PRO A 289 -34.78 13.58 -21.04
C PRO A 289 -35.53 12.90 -19.89
N ALA A 290 -36.76 13.35 -19.63
CA ALA A 290 -37.61 12.77 -18.58
C ALA A 290 -37.85 11.26 -18.84
N GLY A 291 -37.76 10.45 -17.79
CA GLY A 291 -37.87 8.99 -17.88
C GLY A 291 -36.57 8.26 -18.23
N PHE A 292 -35.54 8.94 -18.72
CA PHE A 292 -34.25 8.34 -19.06
C PHE A 292 -33.23 8.48 -17.91
N GLY A 293 -33.51 7.77 -16.81
CA GLY A 293 -32.68 7.80 -15.59
C GLY A 293 -31.43 6.90 -15.66
N MET A 294 -30.64 6.91 -14.58
CA MET A 294 -29.37 6.16 -14.46
C MET A 294 -29.50 4.66 -14.80
N GLY A 295 -30.61 4.03 -14.42
CA GLY A 295 -30.88 2.62 -14.75
C GLY A 295 -30.98 2.38 -16.26
N GLN A 296 -31.69 3.25 -16.98
CA GLN A 296 -31.84 3.15 -18.44
C GLN A 296 -30.53 3.42 -19.17
N VAL A 297 -29.75 4.39 -18.69
CA VAL A 297 -28.42 4.71 -19.22
C VAL A 297 -27.47 3.51 -19.09
N LYS A 298 -27.39 2.90 -17.90
CA LYS A 298 -26.54 1.71 -17.67
C LYS A 298 -27.03 0.50 -18.46
N ALA A 299 -28.35 0.31 -18.56
CA ALA A 299 -28.94 -0.76 -19.37
C ALA A 299 -28.61 -0.60 -20.86
N TYR A 300 -28.66 0.63 -21.38
CA TYR A 300 -28.31 0.91 -22.78
C TYR A 300 -26.82 0.64 -23.07
N LEU A 301 -25.91 1.13 -22.21
CA LEU A 301 -24.47 0.87 -22.36
C LEU A 301 -24.12 -0.62 -22.24
N SER A 302 -24.80 -1.34 -21.35
CA SER A 302 -24.64 -2.79 -21.22
C SER A 302 -25.17 -3.54 -22.44
N SER A 303 -26.38 -3.23 -22.90
CA SER A 303 -27.03 -3.95 -24.01
C SER A 303 -26.42 -3.64 -25.38
N THR A 304 -25.97 -2.41 -25.60
CA THR A 304 -25.48 -1.96 -26.93
C THR A 304 -23.99 -2.24 -27.11
N TYR A 305 -23.21 -2.06 -26.05
CA TYR A 305 -21.74 -2.13 -26.09
C TYR A 305 -21.12 -3.21 -25.20
N GLY A 306 -21.94 -3.99 -24.47
CA GLY A 306 -21.44 -5.00 -23.54
C GLY A 306 -20.66 -4.43 -22.36
N LEU A 307 -20.87 -3.16 -22.02
CA LEU A 307 -20.14 -2.50 -20.93
C LEU A 307 -20.73 -2.94 -19.58
N GLY A 308 -19.97 -3.76 -18.84
CA GLY A 308 -20.31 -4.12 -17.47
C GLY A 308 -20.38 -2.92 -16.52
N PRO A 309 -20.93 -3.09 -15.30
CA PRO A 309 -21.26 -1.98 -14.40
C PRO A 309 -20.08 -1.07 -14.04
N GLN A 310 -18.87 -1.64 -13.89
CA GLN A 310 -17.66 -0.86 -13.61
C GLN A 310 -17.23 0.01 -14.80
N ARG A 311 -17.28 -0.54 -16.02
CA ARG A 311 -16.92 0.20 -17.24
C ARG A 311 -17.99 1.20 -17.63
N ALA A 312 -19.26 0.90 -17.39
CA ALA A 312 -20.35 1.85 -17.55
C ALA A 312 -20.14 3.08 -16.65
N SER A 313 -19.74 2.89 -15.38
CA SER A 313 -19.40 3.99 -14.48
C SER A 313 -18.17 4.79 -14.98
N GLY A 314 -17.12 4.12 -15.47
CA GLY A 314 -15.96 4.80 -16.07
C GLY A 314 -16.28 5.59 -17.34
N ALA A 315 -17.15 5.05 -18.21
CA ALA A 315 -17.62 5.73 -19.40
C ALA A 315 -18.44 6.99 -19.04
N LEU A 316 -19.32 6.89 -18.05
CA LEU A 316 -20.10 8.03 -17.56
C LEU A 316 -19.24 9.10 -16.90
N LEU A 317 -18.20 8.69 -16.17
CA LEU A 317 -17.19 9.61 -15.67
C LEU A 317 -16.53 10.37 -16.82
N HIS A 318 -16.06 9.67 -17.86
CA HIS A 318 -15.50 10.31 -19.06
C HIS A 318 -16.50 11.25 -19.76
N GLY A 319 -17.79 10.91 -19.71
CA GLY A 319 -18.89 11.73 -20.20
C GLY A 319 -19.03 13.10 -19.52
N LEU A 320 -18.50 13.29 -18.30
CA LEU A 320 -18.51 14.60 -17.63
C LEU A 320 -17.75 15.68 -18.41
N VAL A 321 -16.71 15.30 -19.16
CA VAL A 321 -15.93 16.24 -19.99
C VAL A 321 -16.66 16.57 -21.31
N GLN A 322 -17.64 15.76 -21.69
CA GLN A 322 -18.48 15.93 -22.89
C GLN A 322 -19.93 16.25 -22.50
N GLU A 323 -20.14 16.98 -21.41
CA GLU A 323 -21.46 17.30 -20.90
C GLU A 323 -22.28 18.12 -21.93
N PRO A 324 -23.53 17.73 -22.24
CA PRO A 324 -24.41 18.54 -23.07
C PRO A 324 -24.68 19.93 -22.46
N ALA A 325 -24.57 20.98 -23.28
CA ALA A 325 -24.80 22.36 -22.82
C ALA A 325 -26.22 22.53 -22.25
N SER A 326 -27.23 21.99 -22.93
CA SER A 326 -28.63 21.98 -22.51
C SER A 326 -29.14 20.56 -22.29
N ARG A 327 -30.31 20.43 -21.67
CA ARG A 327 -31.02 19.15 -21.57
C ARG A 327 -31.35 18.62 -22.96
N LEU A 328 -31.11 17.34 -23.18
CA LEU A 328 -31.42 16.63 -24.43
C LEU A 328 -32.94 16.47 -24.57
N ALA A 329 -33.45 16.66 -25.79
CA ALA A 329 -34.89 16.76 -26.03
C ALA A 329 -35.57 15.39 -26.14
N SER A 330 -34.85 14.38 -26.63
CA SER A 330 -35.39 13.05 -26.89
C SER A 330 -34.47 11.93 -26.44
N GLU A 331 -35.04 10.72 -26.27
CA GLU A 331 -34.27 9.51 -25.99
C GLU A 331 -33.28 9.18 -27.11
N GLY A 332 -33.61 9.50 -28.37
CA GLY A 332 -32.73 9.31 -29.52
C GLY A 332 -31.44 10.14 -29.40
N GLU A 333 -31.57 11.43 -29.07
CA GLU A 333 -30.41 12.31 -28.82
C GLU A 333 -29.56 11.84 -27.62
N ALA A 334 -30.22 11.35 -26.56
CA ALA A 334 -29.53 10.77 -25.40
C ALA A 334 -28.70 9.54 -25.76
N LYS A 335 -29.24 8.65 -26.60
CA LYS A 335 -28.53 7.48 -27.12
C LYS A 335 -27.35 7.89 -28.00
N THR A 336 -27.54 8.84 -28.92
CA THR A 336 -26.43 9.36 -29.76
C THR A 336 -25.30 9.97 -28.92
N TRP A 337 -25.64 10.70 -27.86
CA TRP A 337 -24.64 11.21 -26.93
C TRP A 337 -23.92 10.08 -26.17
N LEU A 338 -24.66 9.08 -25.69
CA LEU A 338 -24.06 7.90 -25.03
C LEU A 338 -23.14 7.11 -25.98
N ASP A 339 -23.47 7.03 -27.27
CA ASP A 339 -22.63 6.42 -28.29
C ASP A 339 -21.31 7.18 -28.46
N ALA A 340 -21.36 8.52 -28.50
CA ALA A 340 -20.17 9.36 -28.57
C ALA A 340 -19.29 9.20 -27.32
N VAL A 341 -19.92 9.17 -26.14
CA VAL A 341 -19.22 8.94 -24.86
C VAL A 341 -18.57 7.55 -24.85
N ALA A 342 -19.30 6.49 -25.21
CA ALA A 342 -18.77 5.13 -25.25
C ALA A 342 -17.59 5.00 -26.21
N LYS A 343 -17.68 5.59 -27.41
CA LYS A 343 -16.59 5.61 -28.40
C LYS A 343 -15.37 6.36 -27.89
N SER A 344 -15.56 7.53 -27.28
CA SER A 344 -14.44 8.30 -26.73
C SER A 344 -13.76 7.60 -25.55
N TYR A 345 -14.53 6.94 -24.68
CA TYR A 345 -14.02 6.12 -23.59
C TYR A 345 -13.27 4.88 -24.09
N ALA A 346 -13.76 4.26 -25.17
CA ALA A 346 -13.09 3.12 -25.79
C ALA A 346 -11.72 3.50 -26.36
N VAL A 347 -11.60 4.69 -26.96
CA VAL A 347 -10.33 5.23 -27.43
C VAL A 347 -9.38 5.54 -26.27
N SER A 348 -9.87 6.12 -25.17
CA SER A 348 -9.01 6.48 -24.03
C SER A 348 -8.47 5.26 -23.28
N VAL A 349 -9.25 4.19 -23.15
CA VAL A 349 -8.86 2.96 -22.43
C VAL A 349 -8.28 1.88 -23.36
N GLY A 350 -8.33 2.08 -24.68
CA GLY A 350 -7.80 1.15 -25.67
C GLY A 350 -8.62 -0.14 -25.83
N ILE A 351 -9.95 -0.02 -25.84
CA ILE A 351 -10.89 -1.16 -25.95
C ILE A 351 -11.59 -1.09 -27.31
N ALA A 352 -11.76 -2.23 -27.97
CA ALA A 352 -12.67 -2.33 -29.10
C ALA A 352 -14.11 -2.47 -28.60
N LEU A 353 -14.99 -1.55 -28.97
CA LEU A 353 -16.42 -1.69 -28.69
C LEU A 353 -16.99 -2.81 -29.55
N GLY A 354 -17.62 -3.80 -28.93
CA GLY A 354 -18.47 -4.75 -29.64
C GLY A 354 -19.72 -4.00 -30.08
N ALA A 355 -19.80 -3.61 -31.35
CA ALA A 355 -21.09 -3.24 -31.93
C ALA A 355 -21.93 -4.51 -32.00
N SER A 356 -23.10 -4.53 -31.35
CA SER A 356 -24.12 -5.48 -31.77
C SER A 356 -24.43 -5.14 -33.23
N ALA A 357 -24.20 -6.11 -34.13
CA ALA A 357 -24.56 -5.97 -35.52
C ALA A 357 -26.09 -5.90 -35.60
N ALA A 358 -26.63 -4.68 -35.65
CA ALA A 358 -27.95 -4.47 -36.20
C ALA A 358 -27.82 -4.51 -37.73
N GLU A 359 -28.68 -5.34 -38.34
CA GLU A 359 -28.97 -5.45 -39.78
C GLU A 359 -28.02 -6.31 -40.64
N GLY A 360 -28.08 -7.62 -40.40
CA GLY A 360 -27.82 -8.63 -41.43
C GLY A 360 -29.12 -8.95 -42.19
N GLN A 361 -29.33 -8.28 -43.32
CA GLN A 361 -30.39 -8.59 -44.27
C GLN A 361 -30.10 -9.96 -44.92
N ALA A 362 -30.89 -10.99 -44.60
CA ALA A 362 -30.88 -12.26 -45.33
C ALA A 362 -32.33 -12.64 -45.68
N GLY A 363 -32.64 -12.52 -46.97
CA GLY A 363 -33.90 -12.99 -47.54
C GLY A 363 -34.02 -14.51 -47.47
N GLY A 364 -35.20 -14.96 -47.05
CA GLY A 364 -35.59 -16.36 -47.05
C GLY A 364 -37.11 -16.45 -46.88
N THR A 365 -37.80 -16.81 -47.95
CA THR A 365 -39.25 -16.98 -48.02
C THR A 365 -39.77 -18.16 -47.19
N SER A 366 -41.02 -18.02 -46.72
CA SER A 366 -41.97 -19.04 -46.23
C SER A 366 -41.67 -19.72 -44.88
N PHE A 367 -42.36 -19.32 -43.81
CA PHE A 367 -43.67 -19.83 -43.36
C PHE A 367 -44.15 -18.97 -42.18
N ALA A 368 -45.44 -18.62 -42.15
CA ALA A 368 -46.04 -17.84 -41.08
C ALA A 368 -46.17 -18.68 -39.80
N VAL A 369 -45.08 -18.77 -39.04
CA VAL A 369 -45.17 -18.88 -37.58
C VAL A 369 -45.18 -17.45 -37.08
N VAL A 370 -46.21 -17.07 -36.32
CA VAL A 370 -46.26 -15.79 -35.61
C VAL A 370 -45.11 -15.81 -34.61
N ALA A 371 -43.93 -15.38 -35.03
CA ALA A 371 -42.83 -15.08 -34.15
C ALA A 371 -43.25 -13.81 -33.39
N ILE A 372 -43.84 -14.02 -32.21
CA ILE A 372 -44.05 -12.94 -31.25
C ILE A 372 -42.67 -12.30 -31.04
N ASN A 373 -42.53 -11.04 -31.44
CA ASN A 373 -41.31 -10.28 -31.23
C ASN A 373 -41.08 -10.21 -29.71
N SER A 374 -40.09 -10.95 -29.20
CA SER A 374 -39.87 -11.13 -27.76
C SER A 374 -39.75 -9.79 -27.03
N GLU A 375 -39.15 -8.79 -27.68
CA GLU A 375 -39.06 -7.43 -27.13
C GLU A 375 -40.41 -6.73 -27.02
N GLU A 376 -41.31 -6.91 -27.98
CA GLU A 376 -42.66 -6.34 -27.93
C GLU A 376 -43.51 -7.05 -26.88
N PHE A 377 -43.32 -8.36 -26.70
CA PHE A 377 -43.96 -9.13 -25.65
C PHE A 377 -43.50 -8.69 -24.26
N ASP A 378 -42.19 -8.48 -24.05
CA ASP A 378 -41.66 -8.00 -22.77
C ASP A 378 -42.13 -6.56 -22.47
N LYS A 379 -42.17 -5.68 -23.49
CA LYS A 379 -42.77 -4.35 -23.36
C LYS A 379 -44.25 -4.43 -23.01
N HIS A 380 -45.00 -5.36 -23.62
CA HIS A 380 -46.41 -5.56 -23.30
C HIS A 380 -46.62 -6.10 -21.89
N LYS A 381 -45.80 -7.06 -21.46
CA LYS A 381 -45.80 -7.58 -20.08
C LYS A 381 -45.48 -6.50 -19.05
N LEU A 382 -44.46 -5.68 -19.30
CA LEU A 382 -44.11 -4.55 -18.42
C LEU A 382 -45.25 -3.52 -18.33
N ARG A 383 -45.96 -3.29 -19.44
CA ARG A 383 -47.14 -2.41 -19.47
C ARG A 383 -48.30 -2.99 -18.63
N LEU A 384 -48.56 -4.30 -18.73
CA LEU A 384 -49.53 -4.99 -17.89
C LEU A 384 -49.14 -4.95 -16.41
N ASP A 385 -47.88 -5.25 -16.07
CA ASP A 385 -47.38 -5.21 -14.70
C ASP A 385 -47.49 -3.80 -14.10
N THR A 386 -47.29 -2.77 -14.93
CA THR A 386 -47.46 -1.37 -14.52
C THR A 386 -48.93 -1.04 -14.25
N MET A 387 -49.83 -1.45 -15.14
CA MET A 387 -51.27 -1.30 -14.92
C MET A 387 -51.72 -2.01 -13.63
N VAL A 388 -51.25 -3.23 -13.39
CA VAL A 388 -51.55 -3.98 -12.16
C VAL A 388 -51.04 -3.25 -10.93
N ARG A 389 -49.82 -2.69 -10.99
CA ARG A 389 -49.25 -1.92 -9.88
C ARG A 389 -50.06 -0.65 -9.58
N GLU A 390 -50.47 0.09 -10.60
CA GLU A 390 -51.32 1.28 -10.45
C GLU A 390 -52.70 0.93 -9.87
N GLN A 391 -53.31 -0.17 -10.33
CA GLN A 391 -54.56 -0.68 -9.77
C GLN A 391 -54.40 -1.08 -8.31
N LEU A 392 -53.29 -1.73 -7.95
CA LEU A 392 -52.98 -2.13 -6.59
C LEU A 392 -52.76 -0.91 -5.69
N GLU A 393 -51.97 0.08 -6.12
CA GLU A 393 -51.73 1.32 -5.39
C GLU A 393 -53.02 2.12 -5.18
N SER A 394 -53.85 2.26 -6.21
CA SER A 394 -55.15 2.95 -6.09
C SER A 394 -56.11 2.23 -5.14
N SER A 395 -56.18 0.90 -5.23
CA SER A 395 -56.97 0.07 -4.30
C SER A 395 -56.47 0.18 -2.87
N ALA A 396 -55.16 0.17 -2.66
CA ALA A 396 -54.54 0.32 -1.35
C ALA A 396 -54.80 1.71 -0.75
N ARG A 397 -54.67 2.78 -1.55
CA ARG A 397 -55.04 4.15 -1.14
C ARG A 397 -56.52 4.24 -0.75
N TYR A 398 -57.42 3.63 -1.53
CA TYR A 398 -58.85 3.60 -1.23
C TYR A 398 -59.15 2.86 0.08
N LEU A 399 -58.48 1.72 0.32
CA LEU A 399 -58.65 0.91 1.53
C LEU A 399 -57.86 1.45 2.74
N GLY A 400 -57.06 2.51 2.57
CA GLY A 400 -56.18 3.04 3.61
C GLY A 400 -55.06 2.06 4.04
N VAL A 401 -54.70 1.12 3.16
CA VAL A 401 -53.67 0.11 3.41
C VAL A 401 -52.31 0.65 2.95
N ASP A 402 -51.34 0.68 3.86
CA ASP A 402 -49.95 1.00 3.52
C ASP A 402 -49.24 -0.23 2.95
N LEU A 403 -48.83 -0.14 1.69
CA LEU A 403 -48.16 -1.22 0.95
C LEU A 403 -46.67 -1.34 1.24
N ILE A 404 -46.04 -0.25 1.65
CA ILE A 404 -44.59 -0.21 1.90
C ILE A 404 -44.29 -0.77 3.30
N GLY A 405 -45.34 -0.93 4.12
CA GLY A 405 -45.23 -1.17 5.54
C GLY A 405 -44.77 0.11 6.24
N ASN A 406 -45.26 0.35 7.45
CA ASN A 406 -44.77 1.44 8.28
C ASN A 406 -43.23 1.44 8.21
N GLY A 407 -42.58 2.58 7.93
CA GLY A 407 -41.12 2.73 7.90
C GLY A 407 -40.38 2.33 9.20
N ARG A 408 -41.08 1.68 10.13
CA ARG A 408 -40.59 0.90 11.26
C ARG A 408 -39.44 -0.02 10.89
N VAL A 409 -39.45 -0.72 9.77
CA VAL A 409 -38.33 -1.65 9.45
C VAL A 409 -37.02 -0.89 9.22
N SER A 410 -37.06 0.28 8.57
CA SER A 410 -35.88 1.15 8.47
C SER A 410 -35.51 1.77 9.82
N LEU A 411 -36.49 2.21 10.62
CA LEU A 411 -36.23 2.79 11.94
C LEU A 411 -35.66 1.76 12.94
N GLU A 412 -36.11 0.50 12.86
CA GLU A 412 -35.57 -0.61 13.65
C GLU A 412 -34.14 -0.94 13.23
N LYS A 413 -33.83 -0.84 11.94
CA LYS A 413 -32.45 -0.98 11.46
C LYS A 413 -31.56 0.13 12.01
N ASP A 414 -32.01 1.38 11.96
CA ASP A 414 -31.26 2.53 12.47
C ASP A 414 -31.06 2.43 14.00
N ALA A 415 -32.08 1.99 14.73
CA ALA A 415 -32.00 1.73 16.17
C ALA A 415 -31.03 0.57 16.49
N ALA A 416 -31.03 -0.50 15.69
CA ALA A 416 -30.11 -1.62 15.84
C ALA A 416 -28.66 -1.20 15.57
N THR A 417 -28.42 -0.32 14.58
CA THR A 417 -27.08 0.22 14.34
C THR A 417 -26.61 1.09 15.49
N ALA A 418 -27.47 1.94 16.06
CA ALA A 418 -27.11 2.74 17.23
C ALA A 418 -26.77 1.87 18.44
N LEU A 419 -27.57 0.82 18.71
CA LEU A 419 -27.29 -0.12 19.81
C LEU A 419 -25.98 -0.90 19.59
N GLN A 420 -25.66 -1.21 18.32
CA GLN A 420 -24.40 -1.86 17.98
C GLN A 420 -23.20 -0.93 18.25
N GLU A 421 -23.32 0.36 17.91
CA GLU A 421 -22.28 1.36 18.21
C GLU A 421 -22.02 1.48 19.72
N ASP A 422 -23.08 1.52 20.54
CA ASP A 422 -22.95 1.56 22.01
C ASP A 422 -22.25 0.30 22.56
N LEU A 423 -22.56 -0.88 22.02
CA LEU A 423 -21.92 -2.15 22.40
C LEU A 423 -20.45 -2.17 22.00
N ASP A 424 -20.13 -1.69 20.80
CA ASP A 424 -18.76 -1.65 20.28
C ASP A 424 -17.91 -0.66 21.09
N GLU A 425 -18.47 0.47 21.52
CA GLU A 425 -17.80 1.42 22.42
C GLU A 425 -17.49 0.76 23.77
N TRP A 426 -18.45 0.05 24.36
CA TRP A 426 -18.23 -0.66 25.63
C TRP A 426 -17.14 -1.73 25.53
N LEU A 427 -17.14 -2.50 24.43
CA LEU A 427 -16.12 -3.53 24.15
C LEU A 427 -14.75 -2.92 23.90
N LYS A 428 -14.67 -1.76 23.23
CA LYS A 428 -13.41 -1.05 22.99
C LYS A 428 -12.77 -0.57 24.29
N GLU A 429 -13.58 -0.11 25.25
CA GLU A 429 -13.10 0.35 26.56
C GLU A 429 -12.68 -0.81 27.48
N HIS A 430 -13.48 -1.88 27.57
CA HIS A 430 -13.28 -2.94 28.55
C HIS A 430 -12.52 -4.16 28.01
N GLY A 431 -12.54 -4.34 26.68
CA GLY A 431 -11.97 -5.49 25.99
C GLY A 431 -12.83 -6.76 26.08
N ASP A 432 -12.67 -7.64 25.10
CA ASP A 432 -13.47 -8.85 24.94
C ASP A 432 -13.41 -9.77 26.17
N LYS A 433 -12.21 -9.93 26.76
CA LYS A 433 -12.00 -10.79 27.93
C LYS A 433 -12.82 -10.36 29.13
N TYR A 434 -12.93 -9.04 29.36
CA TYR A 434 -13.74 -8.52 30.45
C TYR A 434 -15.23 -8.71 30.14
N GLY A 435 -15.66 -8.39 28.92
CA GLY A 435 -17.03 -8.59 28.44
C GLY A 435 -17.55 -10.02 28.57
N GLU A 436 -16.74 -11.00 28.19
CA GLU A 436 -17.09 -12.41 28.36
C GLU A 436 -17.02 -12.86 29.83
N GLY A 437 -16.06 -12.31 30.58
CA GLY A 437 -15.80 -12.69 31.98
C GLY A 437 -16.88 -12.24 32.96
N ILE A 438 -17.55 -11.11 32.73
CA ILE A 438 -18.60 -10.59 33.62
C ILE A 438 -19.97 -11.25 33.44
N ARG A 439 -20.09 -12.23 32.52
CA ARG A 439 -21.36 -12.93 32.30
C ARG A 439 -21.77 -13.66 33.59
N PRO A 440 -23.02 -13.48 34.06
CA PRO A 440 -23.47 -14.10 35.30
C PRO A 440 -23.50 -15.63 35.19
N GLN A 441 -22.73 -16.31 36.05
CA GLN A 441 -22.64 -17.78 36.05
C GLN A 441 -23.55 -18.46 37.09
N PHE A 442 -23.91 -17.75 38.16
CA PHE A 442 -24.71 -18.31 39.24
C PHE A 442 -26.14 -18.60 38.77
N THR A 443 -26.62 -19.81 39.08
CA THR A 443 -28.01 -20.20 38.82
C THR A 443 -28.48 -21.10 39.96
N LEU A 444 -29.58 -20.74 40.61
CA LEU A 444 -30.15 -21.48 41.74
C LEU A 444 -30.38 -22.98 41.43
N GLN A 445 -30.84 -23.30 40.22
CA GLN A 445 -31.08 -24.69 39.78
C GLN A 445 -29.82 -25.55 39.65
N LYS A 446 -28.63 -24.93 39.62
CA LYS A 446 -27.34 -25.61 39.57
C LYS A 446 -26.72 -25.81 40.96
N ALA A 447 -27.32 -25.25 42.02
CA ALA A 447 -26.86 -25.50 43.38
C ALA A 447 -27.01 -26.99 43.70
N ARG A 448 -25.93 -27.63 44.15
CA ARG A 448 -25.91 -29.02 44.56
C ARG A 448 -25.74 -29.08 46.06
N THR A 449 -26.72 -29.63 46.74
CA THR A 449 -26.68 -29.94 48.16
C THR A 449 -26.37 -31.42 48.32
N PHE A 450 -25.23 -31.74 48.92
CA PHE A 450 -24.82 -33.11 49.21
C PHE A 450 -24.98 -33.36 50.71
N ASP A 451 -26.12 -33.93 51.10
CA ASP A 451 -26.52 -34.17 52.50
C ASP A 451 -26.73 -35.67 52.82
N SER A 452 -26.67 -36.55 51.82
CA SER A 452 -26.92 -37.99 51.95
C SER A 452 -25.71 -38.78 52.48
N TYR A 453 -25.04 -38.31 53.53
CA TYR A 453 -23.87 -38.99 54.11
C TYR A 453 -24.20 -40.38 54.68
N TRP A 454 -25.44 -40.58 55.14
CA TRP A 454 -25.94 -41.85 55.67
C TRP A 454 -25.99 -42.98 54.62
N ASN A 455 -26.09 -42.66 53.33
CA ASN A 455 -26.15 -43.68 52.28
C ASN A 455 -24.75 -44.21 51.91
N LEU A 456 -23.72 -43.37 52.02
CA LEU A 456 -22.32 -43.78 51.86
C LEU A 456 -21.89 -44.82 52.91
N TYR A 457 -22.51 -44.77 54.10
CA TYR A 457 -22.33 -45.73 55.18
C TYR A 457 -22.82 -47.14 54.82
N TYR A 458 -23.95 -47.25 54.11
CA TYR A 458 -24.52 -48.54 53.70
C TYR A 458 -23.63 -49.28 52.69
N ASP A 459 -23.09 -48.59 51.69
CA ASP A 459 -22.23 -49.19 50.66
C ASP A 459 -20.90 -49.75 51.23
N MET A 460 -20.42 -49.17 52.34
CA MET A 460 -19.16 -49.57 52.98
C MET A 460 -19.35 -50.76 53.93
N ILE A 461 -20.46 -50.82 54.67
CA ILE A 461 -20.77 -51.89 55.63
C ILE A 461 -21.28 -53.17 54.95
N PHE A 462 -22.11 -53.05 53.90
CA PHE A 462 -22.75 -54.19 53.25
C PHE A 462 -21.96 -54.80 52.08
N GLY A 463 -20.66 -54.54 52.00
CA GLY A 463 -19.70 -55.48 51.40
C GLY A 463 -19.43 -55.34 49.89
N LYS A 464 -18.64 -54.33 49.52
CA LYS A 464 -17.80 -54.34 48.29
C LYS A 464 -16.29 -54.30 48.56
N ILE A 465 -15.88 -54.37 49.82
CA ILE A 465 -14.48 -54.22 50.21
C ILE A 465 -13.92 -55.58 50.63
N THR A 466 -13.01 -56.12 49.83
CA THR A 466 -12.45 -57.47 50.00
C THR A 466 -10.95 -57.48 50.30
N LYS A 467 -10.30 -56.32 50.45
CA LYS A 467 -8.88 -56.20 50.83
C LYS A 467 -8.65 -55.04 51.80
N VAL A 468 -7.78 -55.29 52.78
CA VAL A 468 -7.32 -54.31 53.77
C VAL A 468 -6.28 -53.39 53.10
N ASP A 469 -6.70 -52.18 52.75
CA ASP A 469 -5.85 -51.12 52.21
C ASP A 469 -5.75 -49.96 53.24
N HIS A 470 -4.62 -49.27 53.30
CA HIS A 470 -4.37 -48.18 54.25
C HIS A 470 -5.32 -46.99 54.04
N GLU A 471 -5.74 -46.76 52.79
CA GLU A 471 -6.71 -45.72 52.43
C GLU A 471 -8.13 -46.06 52.92
N LEU A 472 -8.45 -47.34 52.95
CA LEU A 472 -9.69 -47.84 53.53
C LEU A 472 -9.74 -47.62 55.05
N MET A 473 -8.62 -47.84 55.73
CA MET A 473 -8.51 -47.59 57.17
C MET A 473 -8.76 -46.11 57.50
N ASN A 474 -8.25 -45.19 56.69
CA ASN A 474 -8.54 -43.75 56.81
C ASN A 474 -10.02 -43.41 56.54
N GLN A 475 -10.66 -44.09 55.57
CA GLN A 475 -12.09 -43.95 55.31
C GLN A 475 -12.94 -44.49 56.48
N CYS A 476 -12.54 -45.60 57.10
CA CYS A 476 -13.18 -46.13 58.32
C CYS A 476 -13.03 -45.18 59.52
N ILE A 477 -11.87 -44.53 59.67
CA ILE A 477 -11.65 -43.52 60.73
C ILE A 477 -12.55 -42.29 60.51
N HIS A 478 -12.71 -41.83 59.26
CA HIS A 478 -13.68 -40.77 58.93
C HIS A 478 -15.13 -41.18 59.20
N LEU A 479 -15.45 -42.48 59.08
CA LEU A 479 -16.76 -43.04 59.38
C LEU A 479 -17.03 -43.08 60.88
N MET A 480 -16.09 -43.61 61.68
CA MET A 480 -16.18 -43.67 63.14
C MET A 480 -16.42 -42.29 63.78
N ASN A 481 -15.85 -41.23 63.18
CA ASN A 481 -16.03 -39.86 63.63
C ASN A 481 -17.41 -39.25 63.30
N ARG A 482 -18.28 -39.96 62.57
CA ARG A 482 -19.59 -39.48 62.09
C ARG A 482 -20.77 -40.37 62.51
N VAL A 483 -20.53 -41.39 63.34
CA VAL A 483 -21.57 -42.31 63.81
C VAL A 483 -21.99 -41.90 65.22
N ASP A 484 -23.30 -41.69 65.42
CA ASP A 484 -23.86 -41.24 66.71
C ASP A 484 -23.89 -42.34 67.79
N ASP A 485 -23.89 -43.63 67.41
CA ASP A 485 -23.85 -44.78 68.32
C ASP A 485 -22.66 -45.69 67.99
N ALA A 486 -21.49 -45.32 68.51
CA ALA A 486 -20.25 -46.03 68.22
C ALA A 486 -20.18 -47.42 68.87
N GLU A 487 -20.92 -47.67 69.96
CA GLU A 487 -20.86 -48.92 70.73
C GLU A 487 -21.54 -50.09 69.98
N SER A 488 -22.68 -49.85 69.33
CA SER A 488 -23.37 -50.87 68.54
C SER A 488 -22.60 -51.27 67.27
N LEU A 489 -21.79 -50.35 66.73
CA LEU A 489 -20.97 -50.58 65.55
C LEU A 489 -19.73 -51.43 65.86
N ILE A 490 -19.12 -51.24 67.04
CA ILE A 490 -18.00 -52.04 67.53
C ILE A 490 -18.46 -53.46 67.90
N SER A 491 -19.71 -53.65 68.32
CA SER A 491 -20.23 -55.00 68.62
C SER A 491 -20.66 -55.79 67.37
N PHE A 492 -20.78 -55.14 66.22
CA PHE A 492 -21.23 -55.74 64.95
C PHE A 492 -20.06 -56.12 64.02
N MET A 493 -18.90 -55.46 64.14
CA MET A 493 -17.64 -55.86 63.52
C MET A 493 -16.95 -56.96 64.33
#